data_AF-A0A353ZAH2-F1
#
_entry.id   AF-A0A353ZAH2-F1
#
_cell.length_a   1.000
_cell.length_b   1.000
_cell.length_c   1.000
_cell.angle_alpha   90.00
_cell.angle_beta   90.00
_cell.angle_gamma   90.00
#
_symmetry.space_group_name_H-M   'P 1'
#
loop_
_entity.id
_entity.type
_entity.pdbx_description
1 polymer ?
#
loop_
_entity_poly.entity_id
_entity_poly.type
_entity_poly.pdbx_seq_one_letter_code
_entity_poly.pdbx_strand_id
1 'polypeptide(L)'
;MFARRVFCGSRWSGALRFDRFPFPLSLVDGAETGTFQLPGSVGVSGSCMAKSPPLPPGPEECQALLSLLASAPGPQTTAELIKRLTPPHRWKAPQVDVVLVERVTTGEVFRFAPTTAKGKPRYWTRDLTAWLKGPVRQVLEAAHEPLAAATVARQLAVGARIGEADLQPVLETLRLEGVVHLHPPTTAKGKPRFSTRTVGESLRPAILQLLTTRGGQPLAKIVTGLKGSDPELVRQAVGQLQQERRVFLHPAVGKKGQPLFKTSPIAPLEFLREVRSALVKVVPTLQSAGVTPEELRRALVQVAAEAGIVWGASVSGIRGTIGSGIVGGEVPVPAPPATEPAATPSTLIDLVALMKQMDPGAELGTLIGAADLRRRAGLSKEEFDRQSLALARAGHLSLHQHDFPGSLSRERLAELITDGAGRYYVGLALRRGDT
;
A
#
# COMPACT_ATOMS: atom_id res chain seq x y z
N MET A 1 62.26 4.54 -13.02
CA MET A 1 61.86 4.20 -14.40
C MET A 1 60.35 3.98 -14.42
N PHE A 2 59.66 4.67 -15.35
CA PHE A 2 58.22 4.66 -15.71
C PHE A 2 57.19 4.82 -14.57
N ALA A 3 56.68 6.01 -14.24
CA ALA A 3 55.99 7.08 -15.00
C ALA A 3 54.51 6.83 -15.34
N ARG A 4 53.67 7.67 -14.71
CA ARG A 4 52.42 8.31 -15.20
C ARG A 4 51.25 7.44 -15.68
N ARG A 5 50.08 7.66 -15.04
CA ARG A 5 48.98 8.41 -15.67
C ARG A 5 48.02 9.02 -14.65
N VAL A 6 48.08 10.35 -14.61
CA VAL A 6 47.02 11.26 -14.19
C VAL A 6 45.90 11.20 -15.24
N PHE A 7 44.64 11.16 -14.82
CA PHE A 7 43.55 11.68 -15.64
C PHE A 7 42.69 12.63 -14.81
N CYS A 8 42.54 13.82 -15.39
CA CYS A 8 41.88 15.00 -14.88
C CYS A 8 40.56 15.18 -15.67
N GLY A 9 39.57 15.85 -15.05
CA GLY A 9 38.39 16.42 -15.72
C GLY A 9 37.29 15.39 -16.07
N SER A 10 36.03 15.58 -15.70
CA SER A 10 35.29 16.78 -16.10
C SER A 10 34.11 17.03 -15.16
N ARG A 11 34.06 18.27 -14.65
CA ARG A 11 32.86 18.96 -14.16
C ARG A 11 31.79 18.94 -15.25
N TRP A 12 30.58 18.47 -14.93
CA TRP A 12 29.36 18.88 -15.63
C TRP A 12 28.60 19.81 -14.69
N SER A 13 28.85 21.10 -14.83
CA SER A 13 28.03 22.17 -14.27
C SER A 13 27.08 22.60 -15.36
N GLY A 14 25.92 21.94 -15.43
CA GLY A 14 24.81 22.32 -16.29
C GLY A 14 23.72 22.97 -15.45
N ALA A 15 23.83 24.27 -15.22
CA ALA A 15 22.72 25.08 -14.73
C ALA A 15 21.71 25.25 -15.87
N LEU A 16 20.64 24.46 -15.86
CA LEU A 16 19.45 24.74 -16.68
C LEU A 16 18.51 25.60 -15.84
N ARG A 17 18.62 26.92 -16.03
CA ARG A 17 17.55 27.87 -15.73
C ARG A 17 16.36 27.51 -16.62
N PHE A 18 15.24 27.16 -16.01
CA PHE A 18 13.94 27.20 -16.67
C PHE A 18 13.45 28.65 -16.62
N ASP A 19 13.96 29.47 -17.54
CA ASP A 19 13.32 30.73 -17.86
C ASP A 19 12.11 30.47 -18.76
N ARG A 20 10.99 31.06 -18.32
CA ARG A 20 9.71 31.28 -19.00
C ARG A 20 9.77 31.18 -20.53
N PHE A 21 9.01 30.25 -21.10
CA PHE A 21 8.52 30.38 -22.47
C PHE A 21 7.16 31.08 -22.44
N PRO A 22 7.04 32.33 -22.92
CA PRO A 22 5.76 32.87 -23.37
C PRO A 22 5.43 32.23 -24.72
N PHE A 23 4.22 31.67 -24.84
CA PHE A 23 3.66 31.34 -26.15
C PHE A 23 3.44 32.64 -26.94
N PRO A 24 4.00 32.81 -28.15
CA PRO A 24 3.51 33.83 -29.05
C PRO A 24 2.22 33.33 -29.70
N LEU A 25 1.15 34.08 -29.52
CA LEU A 25 0.00 34.08 -30.43
C LEU A 25 0.49 34.68 -31.76
N SER A 26 0.92 33.83 -32.68
CA SER A 26 1.12 34.22 -34.08
C SER A 26 -0.18 33.96 -34.84
N LEU A 27 -0.92 35.06 -35.03
CA LEU A 27 -1.86 35.28 -36.12
C LEU A 27 -1.11 35.02 -37.43
N VAL A 28 -1.54 34.04 -38.23
CA VAL A 28 -1.04 33.84 -39.60
C VAL A 28 -2.13 34.32 -40.54
N ASP A 29 -2.05 35.59 -40.89
CA ASP A 29 -2.58 36.11 -42.15
C ASP A 29 -1.57 35.71 -43.25
N GLY A 30 -2.03 34.87 -44.17
CA GLY A 30 -1.26 34.41 -45.33
C GLY A 30 -2.17 34.34 -46.54
N ALA A 31 -2.49 35.51 -47.10
CA ALA A 31 -3.10 35.64 -48.41
C ALA A 31 -2.05 35.36 -49.49
N GLU A 32 -1.92 34.10 -49.91
CA GLU A 32 -1.18 33.74 -51.12
C GLU A 32 -2.14 33.75 -52.31
N THR A 33 -2.09 34.81 -53.10
CA THR A 33 -2.61 34.86 -54.47
C THR A 33 -1.75 33.97 -55.36
N GLY A 34 -2.04 32.67 -55.36
CA GLY A 34 -1.48 31.70 -56.29
C GLY A 34 -2.18 31.76 -57.65
N THR A 35 -1.43 32.11 -58.68
CA THR A 35 -1.82 32.13 -60.08
C THR A 35 -2.45 30.80 -60.52
N PHE A 36 -3.72 30.86 -60.93
CA PHE A 36 -4.51 29.73 -61.40
C PHE A 36 -4.05 29.34 -62.82
N GLN A 37 -3.21 28.30 -62.94
CA GLN A 37 -2.91 27.65 -64.22
C GLN A 37 -4.05 26.69 -64.56
N LEU A 38 -4.75 26.97 -65.66
CA LEU A 38 -5.78 26.10 -66.24
C LEU A 38 -5.11 24.82 -66.79
N PRO A 39 -5.46 23.62 -66.28
CA PRO A 39 -5.05 22.39 -66.95
C PRO A 39 -5.84 22.22 -68.25
N GLY A 40 -5.10 21.89 -69.30
CA GLY A 40 -5.61 21.71 -70.65
C GLY A 40 -6.74 20.68 -70.76
N SER A 41 -7.59 20.95 -71.74
CA SER A 41 -8.65 20.08 -72.24
C SER A 41 -8.11 18.68 -72.55
N VAL A 42 -8.45 17.70 -71.70
CA VAL A 42 -8.28 16.28 -71.98
C VAL A 42 -9.62 15.74 -72.46
N GLY A 43 -9.60 15.07 -73.61
CA GLY A 43 -10.76 14.57 -74.34
C GLY A 43 -11.73 13.76 -73.48
N VAL A 44 -12.98 14.20 -73.49
CA VAL A 44 -14.13 13.47 -72.96
C VAL A 44 -14.57 12.45 -74.01
N SER A 45 -14.16 11.19 -73.86
CA SER A 45 -14.84 10.09 -74.55
C SER A 45 -14.72 8.82 -73.73
N GLY A 46 -15.80 8.52 -73.02
CA GLY A 46 -15.92 7.39 -72.10
C GLY A 46 -17.13 7.58 -71.19
N SER A 47 -18.33 7.42 -71.75
CA SER A 47 -19.59 7.50 -71.03
C SER A 47 -19.72 6.33 -70.03
N CYS A 48 -19.11 6.49 -68.85
CA CYS A 48 -19.39 5.65 -67.70
C CYS A 48 -20.78 6.02 -67.19
N MET A 49 -21.79 5.17 -67.41
CA MET A 49 -23.10 5.34 -66.78
C MET A 49 -22.92 5.41 -65.26
N ALA A 50 -23.04 6.62 -64.70
CA ALA A 50 -22.97 6.84 -63.27
C ALA A 50 -24.10 6.02 -62.63
N LYS A 51 -23.73 4.97 -61.89
CA LYS A 51 -24.68 4.23 -61.06
C LYS A 51 -25.33 5.24 -60.12
N SER A 52 -26.64 5.42 -60.23
CA SER A 52 -27.40 6.27 -59.33
C SER A 52 -27.02 5.97 -57.87
N PRO A 53 -26.82 6.99 -57.03
CA PRO A 53 -26.48 6.79 -55.64
C PRO A 53 -27.56 5.90 -54.99
N PRO A 54 -27.17 4.96 -54.11
CA PRO A 54 -28.13 4.12 -53.42
C PRO A 54 -29.11 5.01 -52.64
N LEU A 55 -30.40 4.72 -52.75
CA LEU A 55 -31.44 5.40 -51.96
C LEU A 55 -31.09 5.29 -50.46
N PRO A 56 -31.29 6.36 -49.67
CA PRO A 56 -31.08 6.32 -48.23
C PRO A 56 -32.01 5.27 -47.60
N PRO A 57 -31.55 4.54 -46.58
CA PRO A 57 -32.37 3.54 -45.90
C PRO A 57 -33.56 4.20 -45.21
N GLY A 58 -34.65 3.44 -45.06
CA GLY A 58 -35.87 3.91 -44.40
C GLY A 58 -35.69 4.16 -42.90
N PRO A 59 -36.66 4.81 -42.23
CA PRO A 59 -36.59 5.08 -40.79
C PRO A 59 -36.62 3.80 -39.94
N GLU A 60 -37.47 2.81 -40.29
CA GLU A 60 -37.54 1.50 -39.59
C GLU A 60 -36.21 0.75 -39.68
N GLU A 61 -35.60 0.86 -40.84
CA GLU A 61 -34.30 0.31 -41.17
C GLU A 61 -33.20 0.92 -40.30
N CYS A 62 -33.15 2.24 -40.21
CA CYS A 62 -32.24 2.96 -39.32
C CYS A 62 -32.44 2.52 -37.85
N GLN A 63 -33.69 2.35 -37.42
CA GLN A 63 -34.00 1.90 -36.07
C GLN A 63 -33.45 0.49 -35.79
N ALA A 64 -33.58 -0.44 -36.74
CA ALA A 64 -33.03 -1.78 -36.61
C ALA A 64 -31.49 -1.78 -36.42
N LEU A 65 -30.78 -0.92 -37.18
CA LEU A 65 -29.32 -0.76 -37.01
C LEU A 65 -28.95 -0.19 -35.63
N LEU A 66 -29.72 0.79 -35.13
CA LEU A 66 -29.47 1.38 -33.80
C LEU A 66 -29.76 0.38 -32.68
N SER A 67 -30.84 -0.41 -32.77
CA SER A 67 -31.14 -1.49 -31.82
C SER A 67 -30.04 -2.57 -31.82
N LEU A 68 -29.49 -2.89 -32.99
CA LEU A 68 -28.35 -3.81 -33.11
C LEU A 68 -27.08 -3.24 -32.44
N LEU A 69 -26.81 -1.95 -32.60
CA LEU A 69 -25.68 -1.29 -31.94
C LEU A 69 -25.88 -1.17 -30.42
N ALA A 70 -27.09 -0.86 -29.97
CA ALA A 70 -27.40 -0.72 -28.54
C ALA A 70 -27.30 -2.02 -27.76
N SER A 71 -27.57 -3.16 -28.42
CA SER A 71 -27.40 -4.50 -27.87
C SER A 71 -25.97 -5.05 -28.01
N ALA A 72 -25.09 -4.37 -28.76
CA ALA A 72 -23.72 -4.83 -28.91
C ALA A 72 -22.94 -4.66 -27.59
N PRO A 73 -22.10 -5.65 -27.20
CA PRO A 73 -21.32 -5.58 -25.97
C PRO A 73 -20.18 -4.54 -26.02
N GLY A 74 -19.90 -3.97 -27.20
CA GLY A 74 -18.90 -2.93 -27.39
C GLY A 74 -18.85 -2.41 -28.83
N PRO A 75 -17.93 -1.48 -29.11
CA PRO A 75 -17.82 -0.83 -30.42
C PRO A 75 -17.64 -1.82 -31.57
N GLN A 76 -18.42 -1.66 -32.64
CA GLN A 76 -18.42 -2.53 -33.82
C GLN A 76 -17.99 -1.76 -35.07
N THR A 77 -17.29 -2.44 -35.98
CA THR A 77 -17.03 -1.91 -37.32
C THR A 77 -18.26 -2.06 -38.22
N THR A 78 -18.35 -1.23 -39.28
CA THR A 78 -19.39 -1.35 -40.31
C THR A 78 -19.51 -2.77 -40.88
N ALA A 79 -18.37 -3.45 -41.07
CA ALA A 79 -18.35 -4.82 -41.60
C ALA A 79 -18.94 -5.84 -40.60
N GLU A 80 -18.72 -5.67 -39.30
CA GLU A 80 -19.31 -6.52 -38.26
C GLU A 80 -20.82 -6.28 -38.13
N LEU A 81 -21.26 -5.02 -38.25
CA LEU A 81 -22.69 -4.68 -38.25
C LEU A 81 -23.42 -5.31 -39.43
N ILE A 82 -22.89 -5.19 -40.65
CA ILE A 82 -23.48 -5.80 -41.85
C ILE A 82 -23.62 -7.32 -41.70
N LYS A 83 -22.63 -7.99 -41.10
CA LYS A 83 -22.68 -9.45 -40.87
C LYS A 83 -23.79 -9.84 -39.88
N ARG A 84 -24.19 -8.95 -38.98
CA ARG A 84 -25.21 -9.19 -37.95
C ARG A 84 -26.60 -8.71 -38.36
N LEU A 85 -26.71 -7.86 -39.40
CA LEU A 85 -28.00 -7.48 -39.97
C LEU A 85 -28.64 -8.70 -40.65
N THR A 86 -29.84 -9.08 -40.20
CA THR A 86 -30.63 -10.16 -40.78
C THR A 86 -31.44 -9.66 -41.99
N PRO A 87 -31.74 -10.52 -42.99
CA PRO A 87 -32.69 -10.20 -44.04
C PRO A 87 -34.04 -9.72 -43.44
N PRO A 88 -34.73 -8.75 -44.07
CA PRO A 88 -34.52 -8.19 -45.41
C PRO A 88 -33.43 -7.09 -45.51
N HIS A 89 -32.85 -6.65 -44.39
CA HIS A 89 -32.02 -5.44 -44.30
C HIS A 89 -30.55 -5.64 -44.71
N ARG A 90 -30.28 -6.32 -45.83
CA ARG A 90 -28.91 -6.53 -46.33
C ARG A 90 -28.37 -5.27 -47.00
N TRP A 91 -27.90 -4.33 -46.20
CA TRP A 91 -27.31 -3.10 -46.70
C TRP A 91 -25.87 -3.28 -47.17
N LYS A 92 -25.47 -2.41 -48.11
CA LYS A 92 -24.07 -2.26 -48.51
C LYS A 92 -23.36 -1.33 -47.52
N ALA A 93 -22.04 -1.48 -47.39
CA ALA A 93 -21.23 -0.66 -46.50
C ALA A 93 -21.44 0.86 -46.63
N PRO A 94 -21.54 1.45 -47.86
CA PRO A 94 -21.78 2.88 -47.99
C PRO A 94 -23.11 3.34 -47.37
N GLN A 95 -24.16 2.52 -47.42
CA GLN A 95 -25.47 2.87 -46.85
C GLN A 95 -25.40 2.89 -45.32
N VAL A 96 -24.76 1.88 -44.72
CA VAL A 96 -24.53 1.83 -43.27
C VAL A 96 -23.66 2.99 -42.82
N ASP A 97 -22.58 3.30 -43.54
CA ASP A 97 -21.66 4.40 -43.19
C ASP A 97 -22.36 5.76 -43.22
N VAL A 98 -23.24 6.02 -44.20
CA VAL A 98 -24.02 7.28 -44.27
C VAL A 98 -24.90 7.44 -43.03
N VAL A 99 -25.65 6.40 -42.65
CA VAL A 99 -26.51 6.44 -41.45
C VAL A 99 -25.66 6.64 -40.20
N LEU A 100 -24.54 5.94 -40.06
CA LEU A 100 -23.70 6.07 -38.87
C LEU A 100 -23.07 7.46 -38.75
N VAL A 101 -22.64 8.08 -39.85
CA VAL A 101 -22.10 9.44 -39.85
C VAL A 101 -23.17 10.47 -39.48
N GLU A 102 -24.38 10.34 -40.03
CA GLU A 102 -25.52 11.18 -39.66
C GLU A 102 -25.82 11.05 -38.15
N ARG A 103 -25.89 9.81 -37.64
CA ARG A 103 -26.19 9.54 -36.23
C ARG A 103 -25.09 10.01 -35.28
N VAL A 104 -23.83 9.97 -35.72
CA VAL A 104 -22.70 10.58 -35.01
C VAL A 104 -22.85 12.09 -34.93
N THR A 105 -23.32 12.73 -35.99
CA THR A 105 -23.56 14.18 -36.02
C THR A 105 -24.68 14.59 -35.05
N THR A 106 -25.71 13.75 -34.92
CA THR A 106 -26.81 13.96 -33.95
C THR A 106 -26.45 13.61 -32.49
N GLY A 107 -25.31 12.95 -32.26
CA GLY A 107 -24.89 12.51 -30.92
C GLY A 107 -25.54 11.21 -30.42
N GLU A 108 -26.34 10.53 -31.25
CA GLU A 108 -26.96 9.23 -30.92
C GLU A 108 -25.96 8.05 -30.97
N VAL A 109 -24.91 8.19 -31.78
CA VAL A 109 -23.86 7.18 -31.96
C VAL A 109 -22.50 7.83 -31.76
N PHE A 110 -21.60 7.14 -31.08
CA PHE A 110 -20.22 7.56 -30.90
C PHE A 110 -19.32 6.85 -31.92
N ARG A 111 -18.43 7.62 -32.55
CA ARG A 111 -17.40 7.10 -33.45
C ARG A 111 -16.08 6.95 -32.71
N PHE A 112 -15.50 5.76 -32.79
CA PHE A 112 -14.23 5.39 -32.16
C PHE A 112 -13.13 5.17 -33.20
N ALA A 113 -11.90 5.42 -32.76
CA ALA A 113 -10.72 5.18 -33.58
C ALA A 113 -10.61 3.69 -33.96
N PRO A 114 -10.02 3.40 -35.13
CA PRO A 114 -9.73 2.03 -35.52
C PRO A 114 -8.71 1.40 -34.55
N THR A 115 -8.79 0.08 -34.38
CA THR A 115 -7.82 -0.67 -33.55
C THR A 115 -6.41 -0.70 -34.14
N THR A 116 -6.29 -0.51 -35.46
CA THR A 116 -5.03 -0.44 -36.19
C THR A 116 -4.97 0.86 -36.99
N ALA A 117 -3.76 1.35 -37.29
CA ALA A 117 -3.58 2.61 -38.04
C ALA A 117 -4.27 2.63 -39.42
N LYS A 118 -4.45 1.45 -40.05
CA LYS A 118 -5.13 1.28 -41.34
C LYS A 118 -6.57 0.74 -41.19
N GLY A 119 -7.06 0.60 -39.96
CA GLY A 119 -8.36 0.00 -39.69
C GLY A 119 -9.52 0.95 -40.00
N LYS A 120 -10.72 0.39 -40.03
CA LYS A 120 -11.97 1.16 -40.18
C LYS A 120 -12.46 1.69 -38.82
N PRO A 121 -13.14 2.84 -38.78
CA PRO A 121 -13.75 3.34 -37.55
C PRO A 121 -14.74 2.33 -36.98
N ARG A 122 -14.94 2.42 -35.66
CA ARG A 122 -15.91 1.62 -34.93
C ARG A 122 -17.01 2.52 -34.38
N TYR A 123 -18.19 1.96 -34.16
CA TYR A 123 -19.37 2.71 -33.75
C TYR A 123 -20.05 2.01 -32.57
N TRP A 124 -20.60 2.80 -31.66
CA TRP A 124 -21.39 2.32 -30.52
C TRP A 124 -22.38 3.39 -30.06
N THR A 125 -23.46 3.02 -29.38
CA THR A 125 -24.46 3.98 -28.88
C THR A 125 -24.13 4.54 -27.50
N ARG A 126 -23.05 4.06 -26.86
CA ARG A 126 -22.65 4.48 -25.51
C ARG A 126 -21.36 5.27 -25.58
N ASP A 127 -21.26 6.33 -24.78
CA ASP A 127 -19.98 6.99 -24.54
C ASP A 127 -19.05 6.00 -23.83
N LEU A 128 -17.95 5.67 -24.50
CA LEU A 128 -16.98 4.72 -24.00
C LEU A 128 -16.29 5.25 -22.74
N THR A 129 -16.13 6.57 -22.61
CA THR A 129 -15.51 7.17 -21.44
C THR A 129 -16.37 6.97 -20.22
N ALA A 130 -17.63 7.42 -20.25
CA ALA A 130 -18.57 7.20 -19.16
C ALA A 130 -18.73 5.72 -18.80
N TRP A 131 -18.81 4.85 -19.81
CA TRP A 131 -19.02 3.42 -19.61
C TRP A 131 -17.81 2.70 -19.00
N LEU A 132 -16.58 3.08 -19.36
CA LEU A 132 -15.34 2.45 -18.86
C LEU A 132 -14.87 2.97 -17.50
N LYS A 133 -15.30 4.14 -17.03
CA LYS A 133 -14.83 4.74 -15.76
C LYS A 133 -14.92 3.77 -14.59
N GLY A 134 -16.09 3.15 -14.38
CA GLY A 134 -16.32 2.21 -13.27
C GLY A 134 -15.40 0.97 -13.35
N PRO A 135 -15.44 0.19 -14.45
CA PRO A 135 -14.58 -0.97 -14.63
C PRO A 135 -13.08 -0.66 -14.54
N VAL A 136 -12.61 0.45 -15.14
CA VAL A 136 -11.20 0.87 -15.07
C VAL A 136 -10.80 1.17 -13.63
N ARG A 137 -11.64 1.91 -12.90
CA ARG A 137 -11.41 2.21 -11.49
C ARG A 137 -11.32 0.93 -10.65
N GLN A 138 -12.25 -0.02 -10.85
CA GLN A 138 -12.26 -1.28 -10.12
C GLN A 138 -10.97 -2.10 -10.36
N VAL A 139 -10.50 -2.16 -11.62
CA VAL A 139 -9.22 -2.81 -11.95
C VAL A 139 -8.04 -2.12 -11.25
N LEU A 140 -8.01 -0.80 -11.23
CA LEU A 140 -6.94 -0.03 -10.58
C LEU A 140 -7.00 -0.12 -9.04
N GLU A 141 -8.18 -0.21 -8.43
CA GLU A 141 -8.36 -0.38 -6.98
C GLU A 141 -7.95 -1.78 -6.51
N ALA A 142 -8.26 -2.81 -7.31
CA ALA A 142 -7.84 -4.18 -7.04
C ALA A 142 -6.32 -4.38 -7.19
N ALA A 143 -5.66 -3.54 -7.99
CA ALA A 143 -4.23 -3.62 -8.21
C ALA A 143 -3.43 -3.07 -7.01
N HIS A 144 -2.50 -3.88 -6.50
CA HIS A 144 -1.57 -3.43 -5.45
C HIS A 144 -0.44 -2.55 -5.98
N GLU A 145 -0.15 -2.63 -7.28
CA GLU A 145 0.92 -1.88 -7.95
C GLU A 145 0.35 -0.99 -9.06
N PRO A 146 1.01 0.16 -9.36
CA PRO A 146 0.62 1.00 -10.49
C PRO A 146 0.70 0.23 -11.83
N LEU A 147 -0.38 0.30 -12.61
CA LEU A 147 -0.52 -0.44 -13.88
C LEU A 147 -0.30 0.48 -15.10
N ALA A 148 0.34 -0.05 -16.15
CA ALA A 148 0.35 0.61 -17.45
C ALA A 148 -1.02 0.48 -18.14
N ALA A 149 -1.40 1.45 -18.98
CA ALA A 149 -2.69 1.45 -19.69
C ALA A 149 -2.94 0.16 -20.50
N ALA A 150 -1.92 -0.37 -21.16
CA ALA A 150 -2.02 -1.66 -21.88
C ALA A 150 -2.30 -2.87 -20.96
N THR A 151 -1.85 -2.83 -19.70
CA THR A 151 -2.16 -3.88 -18.72
C THR A 151 -3.58 -3.72 -18.20
N VAL A 152 -4.03 -2.49 -17.94
CA VAL A 152 -5.44 -2.21 -17.61
C VAL A 152 -6.37 -2.73 -18.70
N ALA A 153 -6.06 -2.45 -19.98
CA ALA A 153 -6.82 -2.96 -21.13
C ALA A 153 -6.94 -4.48 -21.14
N ARG A 154 -5.86 -5.20 -20.85
CA ARG A 154 -5.84 -6.67 -20.79
C ARG A 154 -6.63 -7.24 -19.61
N GLN A 155 -6.67 -6.54 -18.49
CA GLN A 155 -7.36 -6.97 -17.26
C GLN A 155 -8.84 -6.63 -17.25
N LEU A 156 -9.27 -5.67 -18.07
CA LEU A 156 -10.69 -5.40 -18.28
C LEU A 156 -11.33 -6.64 -18.94
N ALA A 157 -12.05 -7.43 -18.15
CA ALA A 157 -12.88 -8.55 -18.61
C ALA A 157 -14.16 -8.08 -19.31
N VAL A 158 -14.04 -6.98 -20.05
CA VAL A 158 -15.09 -6.43 -20.87
C VAL A 158 -15.04 -7.20 -22.18
N GLY A 159 -16.14 -7.85 -22.59
CA GLY A 159 -16.21 -8.60 -23.87
C GLY A 159 -15.95 -7.79 -25.15
N ALA A 160 -15.59 -6.51 -25.03
CA ALA A 160 -15.20 -5.61 -26.10
C ALA A 160 -13.67 -5.58 -26.27
N ARG A 161 -13.21 -5.47 -27.51
CA ARG A 161 -11.79 -5.26 -27.85
C ARG A 161 -11.40 -3.81 -27.57
N ILE A 162 -11.15 -3.48 -26.30
CA ILE A 162 -10.70 -2.15 -25.87
C ILE A 162 -9.18 -2.08 -25.97
N GLY A 163 -8.67 -1.14 -26.76
CA GLY A 163 -7.24 -0.91 -26.92
C GLY A 163 -6.70 0.10 -25.91
N GLU A 164 -5.37 0.26 -25.88
CA GLU A 164 -4.71 1.30 -25.07
C GLU A 164 -5.16 2.72 -25.47
N ALA A 165 -5.32 2.96 -26.78
CA ALA A 165 -5.77 4.25 -27.31
C ALA A 165 -7.19 4.62 -26.85
N ASP A 166 -8.06 3.62 -26.66
CA ASP A 166 -9.42 3.81 -26.16
C ASP A 166 -9.43 4.15 -24.66
N LEU A 167 -8.45 3.65 -23.90
CA LEU A 167 -8.34 3.89 -22.46
C LEU A 167 -7.73 5.23 -22.09
N GLN A 168 -6.85 5.78 -22.94
CA GLN A 168 -6.11 6.98 -22.61
C GLN A 168 -7.03 8.17 -22.23
N PRO A 169 -8.14 8.47 -22.96
CA PRO A 169 -9.08 9.52 -22.57
C PRO A 169 -9.77 9.25 -21.23
N VAL A 170 -10.06 7.98 -20.93
CA VAL A 170 -10.72 7.56 -19.68
C VAL A 170 -9.80 7.76 -18.49
N LEU A 171 -8.55 7.31 -18.61
CA LEU A 171 -7.53 7.48 -17.58
C LEU A 171 -7.21 8.96 -17.35
N GLU A 172 -7.17 9.77 -18.40
CA GLU A 172 -6.96 11.21 -18.27
C GLU A 172 -8.14 11.91 -17.60
N THR A 173 -9.37 11.52 -17.93
CA THR A 173 -10.57 12.03 -17.26
C THR A 173 -10.55 11.69 -15.77
N LEU A 174 -10.28 10.43 -15.41
CA LEU A 174 -10.16 9.99 -14.01
C LEU A 174 -9.01 10.69 -13.28
N ARG A 175 -7.94 11.07 -13.99
CA ARG A 175 -6.82 11.84 -13.45
C ARG A 175 -7.22 13.28 -13.13
N LEU A 176 -7.93 13.94 -14.04
CA LEU A 176 -8.44 15.30 -13.83
C LEU A 176 -9.48 15.35 -12.69
N GLU A 177 -10.26 14.28 -12.52
CA GLU A 177 -11.18 14.11 -11.39
C GLU A 177 -10.46 13.81 -10.05
N GLY A 178 -9.14 13.59 -10.06
CA GLY A 178 -8.36 13.26 -8.86
C GLY A 178 -8.57 11.83 -8.33
N VAL A 179 -9.24 10.97 -9.10
CA VAL A 179 -9.51 9.56 -8.74
C VAL A 179 -8.32 8.65 -9.04
N VAL A 180 -7.55 8.99 -10.08
CA VAL A 180 -6.38 8.23 -10.51
C VAL A 180 -5.15 9.13 -10.54
N HIS A 181 -4.04 8.64 -10.04
CA HIS A 181 -2.75 9.32 -10.03
C HIS A 181 -1.80 8.74 -11.08
N LEU A 182 -1.00 9.63 -11.67
CA LEU A 182 0.07 9.25 -12.59
C LEU A 182 1.30 8.83 -11.79
N HIS A 183 1.82 7.64 -12.11
CA HIS A 183 3.05 7.11 -11.54
C HIS A 183 4.15 7.10 -12.60
N PRO A 184 5.40 7.39 -12.22
CA PRO A 184 6.50 7.40 -13.16
C PRO A 184 6.73 6.01 -13.78
N PRO A 185 7.26 5.98 -15.02
CA PRO A 185 7.59 4.73 -15.68
C PRO A 185 8.71 3.99 -14.93
N THR A 186 8.71 2.67 -15.00
CA THR A 186 9.78 1.84 -14.39
C THR A 186 11.13 1.99 -15.09
N THR A 187 11.12 2.43 -16.35
CA THR A 187 12.29 2.64 -17.19
C THR A 187 12.25 4.05 -17.78
N ALA A 188 13.42 4.62 -18.11
CA ALA A 188 13.51 5.98 -18.64
C ALA A 188 12.73 6.19 -19.97
N LYS A 189 12.50 5.12 -20.74
CA LYS A 189 11.70 5.12 -21.98
C LYS A 189 10.31 4.48 -21.80
N GLY A 190 9.94 4.15 -20.57
CA GLY A 190 8.69 3.47 -20.27
C GLY A 190 7.49 4.40 -20.39
N LYS A 191 6.30 3.80 -20.55
CA LYS A 191 5.03 4.52 -20.51
C LYS A 191 4.63 4.83 -19.06
N PRO A 192 3.89 5.92 -18.82
CA PRO A 192 3.37 6.21 -17.50
C PRO A 192 2.47 5.08 -16.99
N ARG A 193 2.36 4.99 -15.67
CA ARG A 193 1.51 4.03 -14.97
C ARG A 193 0.43 4.78 -14.18
N PHE A 194 -0.62 4.07 -13.82
CA PHE A 194 -1.81 4.61 -13.20
C PHE A 194 -2.14 3.80 -11.94
N SER A 195 -2.58 4.48 -10.88
CA SER A 195 -3.08 3.86 -9.65
C SER A 195 -4.09 4.78 -9.00
N THR A 196 -5.02 4.25 -8.22
CA THR A 196 -5.90 5.06 -7.36
C THR A 196 -5.20 5.61 -6.13
N ARG A 197 -3.96 5.17 -5.86
CA ARG A 197 -3.13 5.67 -4.75
C ARG A 197 -2.16 6.72 -5.25
N THR A 198 -1.85 7.69 -4.41
CA THR A 198 -0.81 8.68 -4.67
C THR A 198 0.57 8.00 -4.78
N VAL A 199 1.52 8.68 -5.41
CA VAL A 199 2.91 8.18 -5.51
C VAL A 199 3.49 7.88 -4.12
N GLY A 200 3.27 8.77 -3.14
CA GLY A 200 3.74 8.57 -1.76
C GLY A 200 3.15 7.32 -1.10
N GLU A 201 1.84 7.09 -1.26
CA GLU A 201 1.17 5.91 -0.69
C GLU A 201 1.65 4.59 -1.31
N SER A 202 1.92 4.57 -2.62
CA SER A 202 2.47 3.37 -3.28
C SER A 202 3.94 3.12 -2.96
N LEU A 203 4.72 4.16 -2.65
CA LEU A 203 6.14 4.02 -2.30
C LEU A 203 6.35 3.30 -0.98
N ARG A 204 5.49 3.53 0.02
CA ARG A 204 5.62 2.96 1.36
C ARG A 204 5.68 1.42 1.39
N PRO A 205 4.70 0.68 0.82
CA PRO A 205 4.78 -0.79 0.77
C PRO A 205 5.96 -1.27 -0.08
N ALA A 206 6.32 -0.57 -1.16
CA ALA A 206 7.47 -0.93 -2.00
C ALA A 206 8.81 -0.80 -1.24
N ILE A 207 8.98 0.26 -0.43
CA ILE A 207 10.15 0.43 0.45
C ILE A 207 10.24 -0.71 1.46
N LEU A 208 9.13 -1.03 2.13
CA LEU A 208 9.09 -2.10 3.13
C LEU A 208 9.39 -3.46 2.50
N GLN A 209 8.81 -3.78 1.35
CA GLN A 209 9.11 -5.00 0.61
C GLN A 209 10.58 -5.06 0.22
N LEU A 210 11.15 -3.97 -0.31
CA LEU A 210 12.57 -3.89 -0.66
C LEU A 210 13.48 -4.19 0.53
N LEU A 211 13.20 -3.59 1.70
CA LEU A 211 13.97 -3.79 2.92
C LEU A 211 13.78 -5.18 3.52
N THR A 212 12.59 -5.77 3.43
CA THR A 212 12.34 -7.15 3.86
C THR A 212 13.09 -8.15 2.98
N THR A 213 13.05 -7.98 1.66
CA THR A 213 13.68 -8.92 0.72
C THR A 213 15.21 -8.78 0.69
N ARG A 214 15.75 -7.56 0.81
CA ARG A 214 17.19 -7.29 0.69
C ARG A 214 17.89 -7.00 2.02
N GLY A 215 17.18 -7.07 3.13
CA GLY A 215 17.68 -6.64 4.43
C GLY A 215 17.95 -5.13 4.50
N GLY A 216 18.78 -4.74 5.46
CA GLY A 216 19.12 -3.34 5.68
C GLY A 216 19.85 -2.70 4.49
N GLN A 217 19.39 -1.53 4.06
CA GLN A 217 19.96 -0.81 2.91
C GLN A 217 20.24 0.65 3.25
N PRO A 218 21.33 1.25 2.72
CA PRO A 218 21.53 2.69 2.83
C PRO A 218 20.53 3.44 1.93
N LEU A 219 20.20 4.69 2.28
CA LEU A 219 19.18 5.49 1.59
C LEU A 219 19.40 5.59 0.08
N ALA A 220 20.64 5.79 -0.37
CA ALA A 220 20.98 5.84 -1.79
C ALA A 220 20.61 4.54 -2.53
N LYS A 221 20.79 3.38 -1.88
CA LYS A 221 20.42 2.08 -2.47
C LYS A 221 18.90 1.88 -2.51
N ILE A 222 18.17 2.41 -1.53
CA ILE A 222 16.70 2.41 -1.54
C ILE A 222 16.18 3.25 -2.72
N VAL A 223 16.68 4.47 -2.88
CA VAL A 223 16.32 5.37 -3.99
C VAL A 223 16.61 4.71 -5.35
N THR A 224 17.81 4.18 -5.55
CA THR A 224 18.15 3.48 -6.81
C THR A 224 17.42 2.16 -7.01
N GLY A 225 16.97 1.52 -5.92
CA GLY A 225 16.18 0.29 -5.96
C GLY A 225 14.76 0.52 -6.47
N LEU A 226 14.20 1.70 -6.22
CA LEU A 226 12.86 2.12 -6.64
C LEU A 226 12.91 2.92 -7.95
N LYS A 227 13.42 2.27 -9.00
CA LYS A 227 13.67 2.88 -10.32
C LYS A 227 12.46 3.68 -10.83
N GLY A 228 12.74 4.90 -11.30
CA GLY A 228 11.74 5.83 -11.83
C GLY A 228 11.08 6.72 -10.78
N SER A 229 11.22 6.41 -9.49
CA SER A 229 10.65 7.24 -8.42
C SER A 229 11.47 8.50 -8.20
N ASP A 230 10.82 9.61 -7.87
CA ASP A 230 11.49 10.83 -7.44
C ASP A 230 12.28 10.57 -6.14
N PRO A 231 13.61 10.83 -6.13
CA PRO A 231 14.43 10.69 -4.93
C PRO A 231 13.88 11.43 -3.71
N GLU A 232 13.33 12.64 -3.86
CA GLU A 232 12.82 13.41 -2.71
C GLU A 232 11.57 12.75 -2.11
N LEU A 233 10.64 12.29 -2.94
CA LEU A 233 9.46 11.55 -2.47
C LEU A 233 9.84 10.24 -1.77
N VAL A 234 10.87 9.54 -2.26
CA VAL A 234 11.38 8.34 -1.58
C VAL A 234 11.95 8.70 -0.20
N ARG A 235 12.72 9.78 -0.08
CA ARG A 235 13.26 10.22 1.22
C ARG A 235 12.14 10.62 2.19
N GLN A 236 11.15 11.35 1.70
CA GLN A 236 9.98 11.73 2.49
C GLN A 236 9.22 10.49 2.99
N ALA A 237 8.96 9.53 2.11
CA ALA A 237 8.28 8.28 2.47
C ALA A 237 9.08 7.45 3.49
N VAL A 238 10.41 7.39 3.35
CA VAL A 238 11.28 6.76 4.37
C VAL A 238 11.19 7.50 5.70
N GLY A 239 11.21 8.83 5.72
CA GLY A 239 11.07 9.63 6.94
C GLY A 239 9.73 9.41 7.64
N GLN A 240 8.63 9.34 6.88
CA GLN A 240 7.30 8.99 7.42
C GLN A 240 7.29 7.59 8.04
N LEU A 241 7.85 6.60 7.33
CA LEU A 241 7.95 5.22 7.86
C LEU A 241 8.80 5.13 9.14
N GLN A 242 9.77 6.03 9.32
CA GLN A 242 10.54 6.14 10.57
C GLN A 242 9.71 6.73 11.71
N GLN A 243 8.95 7.81 11.45
CA GLN A 243 8.06 8.41 12.44
C GLN A 243 7.01 7.40 12.92
N GLU A 244 6.51 6.56 12.02
CA GLU A 244 5.58 5.46 12.31
C GLU A 244 6.24 4.23 12.96
N ARG A 245 7.55 4.26 13.21
CA ARG A 245 8.33 3.13 13.77
C ARG A 245 8.20 1.83 12.96
N ARG A 246 8.04 1.94 11.63
CA ARG A 246 8.03 0.79 10.70
C ARG A 246 9.38 0.56 10.04
N VAL A 247 10.21 1.60 9.97
CA VAL A 247 11.58 1.56 9.50
C VAL A 247 12.47 2.22 10.56
N PHE A 248 13.63 1.64 10.81
CA PHE A 248 14.58 2.10 11.82
C PHE A 248 15.91 2.46 11.17
N LEU A 249 16.50 3.57 11.59
CA LEU A 249 17.86 3.95 11.20
C LEU A 249 18.86 3.23 12.09
N HIS A 250 19.59 2.29 11.51
CA HIS A 250 20.70 1.60 12.15
C HIS A 250 21.98 2.43 11.93
N PRO A 251 22.71 2.77 13.00
CA PRO A 251 23.96 3.51 12.85
C PRO A 251 24.98 2.71 12.04
N ALA A 252 25.96 3.42 11.48
CA ALA A 252 27.06 2.80 10.77
C ALA A 252 27.87 1.89 11.72
N VAL A 253 28.05 0.62 11.37
CA VAL A 253 28.91 -0.31 12.12
C VAL A 253 30.29 -0.35 11.45
N GLY A 254 31.33 0.01 12.19
CA GLY A 254 32.72 0.02 11.74
C GLY A 254 33.15 1.27 10.97
N LYS A 255 34.47 1.40 10.71
CA LYS A 255 35.13 2.62 10.20
C LYS A 255 34.65 3.13 8.83
N LYS A 256 33.94 2.32 8.04
CA LYS A 256 33.48 2.66 6.69
C LYS A 256 31.98 2.41 6.49
N GLY A 257 31.24 2.14 7.58
CA GLY A 257 29.81 1.86 7.49
C GLY A 257 29.04 3.10 7.03
N GLN A 258 28.01 2.90 6.20
CA GLN A 258 26.95 3.89 6.01
C GLN A 258 25.79 3.54 6.94
N PRO A 259 24.99 4.52 7.40
CA PRO A 259 23.77 4.23 8.13
C PRO A 259 22.81 3.42 7.25
N LEU A 260 22.19 2.40 7.84
CA LEU A 260 21.31 1.46 7.14
C LEU A 260 19.88 1.64 7.64
N PHE A 261 18.90 1.52 6.75
CA PHE A 261 17.49 1.49 7.12
C PHE A 261 17.06 0.02 7.15
N LYS A 262 16.47 -0.44 8.26
CA LYS A 262 15.93 -1.80 8.42
C LYS A 262 14.47 -1.74 8.87
N THR A 263 13.72 -2.82 8.64
CA THR A 263 12.35 -2.99 9.18
C THR A 263 12.34 -3.45 10.65
N SER A 264 13.44 -4.02 11.13
CA SER A 264 13.59 -4.45 12.53
C SER A 264 14.17 -3.34 13.41
N PRO A 265 13.72 -3.24 14.68
CA PRO A 265 14.32 -2.32 15.64
C PRO A 265 15.82 -2.61 15.84
N ILE A 266 16.53 -1.61 16.34
CA ILE A 266 17.96 -1.72 16.64
C ILE A 266 18.14 -2.76 17.75
N ALA A 267 18.79 -3.87 17.45
CA ALA A 267 19.21 -4.84 18.45
C ALA A 267 20.58 -4.40 19.00
N PRO A 268 20.68 -3.92 20.26
CA PRO A 268 21.92 -3.36 20.80
C PRO A 268 23.10 -4.33 20.71
N LEU A 269 22.82 -5.64 20.85
CA LEU A 269 23.81 -6.70 20.77
C LEU A 269 24.59 -6.74 19.44
N GLU A 270 23.98 -6.33 18.31
CA GLU A 270 24.70 -6.27 17.02
C GLU A 270 25.83 -5.23 17.04
N PHE A 271 25.63 -4.13 17.76
CA PHE A 271 26.58 -3.03 17.86
C PHE A 271 27.66 -3.27 18.91
N LEU A 272 27.35 -4.11 19.90
CA LEU A 272 28.29 -4.50 20.95
C LEU A 272 29.15 -5.71 20.56
N ARG A 273 29.19 -6.13 19.29
CA ARG A 273 29.93 -7.33 18.86
C ARG A 273 31.43 -7.23 19.12
N GLU A 274 32.04 -6.07 18.88
CA GLU A 274 33.46 -5.85 19.15
C GLU A 274 33.76 -5.86 20.65
N VAL A 275 32.91 -5.18 21.45
CA VAL A 275 32.99 -5.19 22.92
C VAL A 275 32.85 -6.62 23.43
N ARG A 276 31.86 -7.38 22.95
CA ARG A 276 31.67 -8.79 23.28
C ARG A 276 32.92 -9.61 22.96
N SER A 277 33.51 -9.42 21.77
CA SER A 277 34.75 -10.14 21.39
C SER A 277 35.93 -9.79 22.28
N ALA A 278 36.07 -8.52 22.68
CA ALA A 278 37.10 -8.08 23.62
C ALA A 278 36.86 -8.70 25.02
N LEU A 279 35.62 -8.66 25.51
CA LEU A 279 35.26 -9.26 26.80
C LEU A 279 35.53 -10.76 26.82
N VAL A 280 35.14 -11.50 25.79
CA VAL A 280 35.39 -12.96 25.70
C VAL A 280 36.89 -13.28 25.82
N LYS A 281 37.78 -12.40 25.35
CA LYS A 281 39.24 -12.60 25.48
C LYS A 281 39.78 -12.24 26.87
N VAL A 282 39.25 -11.17 27.49
CA VAL A 282 39.79 -10.63 28.75
C VAL A 282 39.22 -11.35 29.98
N VAL A 283 37.98 -11.83 29.92
CA VAL A 283 37.28 -12.45 31.06
C VAL A 283 38.05 -13.64 31.65
N PRO A 284 38.57 -14.61 30.87
CA PRO A 284 39.34 -15.73 31.43
C PRO A 284 40.61 -15.29 32.15
N THR A 285 41.29 -14.26 31.64
CA THR A 285 42.51 -13.72 32.27
C THR A 285 42.18 -13.08 33.62
N LEU A 286 41.12 -12.27 33.70
CA LEU A 286 40.69 -11.67 34.97
C LEU A 286 40.23 -12.72 35.98
N GLN A 287 39.51 -13.75 35.53
CA GLN A 287 39.11 -14.87 36.38
C GLN A 287 40.31 -15.65 36.91
N SER A 288 41.33 -15.89 36.08
CA SER A 288 42.57 -16.55 36.53
C SER A 288 43.36 -15.73 37.56
N ALA A 289 43.16 -14.40 37.57
CA ALA A 289 43.73 -13.48 38.55
C ALA A 289 42.88 -13.33 39.83
N GLY A 290 41.80 -14.10 39.98
CA GLY A 290 40.94 -14.10 41.17
C GLY A 290 39.82 -13.05 41.15
N VAL A 291 39.59 -12.34 40.05
CA VAL A 291 38.48 -11.39 39.94
C VAL A 291 37.15 -12.14 39.86
N THR A 292 36.23 -11.83 40.77
CA THR A 292 34.92 -12.48 40.82
C THR A 292 33.99 -11.97 39.71
N PRO A 293 33.00 -12.77 39.27
CA PRO A 293 32.01 -12.30 38.29
C PRO A 293 31.27 -11.03 38.72
N GLU A 294 31.05 -10.84 40.02
CA GLU A 294 30.33 -9.68 40.56
C GLU A 294 31.18 -8.41 40.57
N GLU A 295 32.49 -8.50 40.82
CA GLU A 295 33.43 -7.38 40.65
C GLU A 295 33.54 -6.97 39.19
N LEU A 296 33.66 -7.95 38.29
CA LEU A 296 33.67 -7.69 36.86
C LEU A 296 32.36 -7.01 36.40
N ARG A 297 31.22 -7.49 36.88
CA ARG A 297 29.91 -6.87 36.61
C ARG A 297 29.88 -5.41 37.07
N ARG A 298 30.32 -5.12 38.30
CA ARG A 298 30.42 -3.75 38.83
C ARG A 298 31.33 -2.87 37.98
N ALA A 299 32.51 -3.38 37.59
CA ALA A 299 33.44 -2.66 36.73
C ALA A 299 32.84 -2.37 35.34
N LEU A 300 32.14 -3.31 34.72
CA LEU A 300 31.48 -3.11 33.41
C LEU A 300 30.34 -2.08 33.49
N VAL A 301 29.57 -2.08 34.58
CA VAL A 301 28.54 -1.05 34.82
C VAL A 301 29.19 0.32 34.98
N GLN A 302 30.31 0.41 35.71
CA GLN A 302 31.05 1.66 35.85
C GLN A 302 31.58 2.18 34.51
N VAL A 303 32.22 1.33 33.70
CA VAL A 303 32.70 1.69 32.36
C VAL A 303 31.55 2.15 31.46
N ALA A 304 30.40 1.48 31.52
CA ALA A 304 29.22 1.90 30.78
C ALA A 304 28.69 3.28 31.26
N ALA A 305 28.70 3.53 32.57
CA ALA A 305 28.30 4.81 33.14
C ALA A 305 29.25 5.95 32.75
N GLU A 306 30.57 5.70 32.73
CA GLU A 306 31.59 6.63 32.24
C GLU A 306 31.42 6.93 30.75
N ALA A 307 30.91 5.97 29.98
CA ALA A 307 30.49 6.17 28.58
C ALA A 307 29.14 6.91 28.44
N GLY A 308 28.53 7.38 29.53
CA GLY A 308 27.28 8.11 29.56
C GLY A 308 26.01 7.24 29.55
N ILE A 309 26.14 5.91 29.69
CA ILE A 309 24.99 5.01 29.78
C ILE A 309 24.47 5.08 31.21
N VAL A 310 23.35 5.77 31.41
CA VAL A 310 22.65 5.78 32.70
C VAL A 310 21.81 4.50 32.80
N TRP A 311 22.33 3.52 33.54
CA TRP A 311 21.53 2.36 33.94
C TRP A 311 20.54 2.89 34.95
N GLY A 312 19.25 2.91 34.58
CA GLY A 312 18.20 3.55 35.35
C GLY A 312 18.40 3.30 36.84
N ALA A 313 18.84 4.33 37.55
CA ALA A 313 18.62 4.41 38.97
C ALA A 313 17.11 4.19 39.12
N SER A 314 16.75 3.14 39.86
CA SER A 314 15.37 2.88 40.25
C SER A 314 14.66 4.22 40.49
N VAL A 315 13.50 4.42 39.86
CA VAL A 315 12.68 5.65 39.93
C VAL A 315 12.06 5.81 41.34
N SER A 316 12.83 5.52 42.39
CA SER A 316 12.51 5.75 43.79
C SER A 316 12.63 7.24 44.18
N GLY A 317 13.02 8.11 43.24
CA GLY A 317 13.30 9.53 43.49
C GLY A 317 12.19 10.52 43.12
N ILE A 318 11.15 10.13 42.38
CA ILE A 318 10.03 11.05 42.05
C ILE A 318 8.96 10.95 43.15
N ARG A 319 9.34 11.30 44.38
CA ARG A 319 8.40 11.80 45.40
C ARG A 319 8.27 13.32 45.18
N GLY A 320 7.71 13.69 44.03
CA GLY A 320 7.34 15.05 43.70
C GLY A 320 5.83 15.20 43.88
N THR A 321 5.45 15.68 45.06
CA THR A 321 4.23 16.43 45.38
C THR A 321 3.32 16.78 44.20
N ILE A 322 2.33 15.93 43.89
CA ILE A 322 1.15 16.36 43.10
C ILE A 322 -0.04 16.36 44.05
N GLY A 323 -0.60 17.55 44.20
CA GLY A 323 -1.69 17.87 45.11
C GLY A 323 -2.90 16.96 44.93
N SER A 324 -3.38 16.52 46.09
CA SER A 324 -4.71 15.98 46.32
C SER A 324 -5.76 17.00 45.88
N GLY A 325 -6.66 16.61 44.99
CA GLY A 325 -7.77 17.47 44.57
C GLY A 325 -8.54 16.94 43.37
N ILE A 326 -9.21 15.79 43.49
CA ILE A 326 -10.40 15.52 42.67
C ILE A 326 -11.50 14.93 43.56
N VAL A 327 -12.59 15.69 43.56
CA VAL A 327 -13.87 15.54 44.25
C VAL A 327 -14.65 14.36 43.66
N GLY A 328 -15.39 13.67 44.53
CA GLY A 328 -16.20 12.50 44.22
C GLY A 328 -17.28 12.73 43.17
N GLY A 329 -17.45 11.72 42.32
CA GLY A 329 -18.62 11.51 41.46
C GLY A 329 -19.15 10.12 41.73
N GLU A 330 -20.26 10.05 42.45
CA GLU A 330 -21.04 8.87 42.78
C GLU A 330 -21.66 8.31 41.48
N VAL A 331 -21.33 7.07 41.11
CA VAL A 331 -21.96 6.36 39.99
C VAL A 331 -22.95 5.34 40.58
N PRO A 332 -24.22 5.33 40.14
CA PRO A 332 -25.25 4.49 40.73
C PRO A 332 -25.05 3.01 40.35
N VAL A 333 -25.09 2.17 41.38
CA VAL A 333 -25.02 0.71 41.31
C VAL A 333 -26.35 0.15 40.77
N PRO A 334 -26.38 -0.60 39.66
CA PRO A 334 -27.57 -1.33 39.24
C PRO A 334 -27.75 -2.64 40.02
N ALA A 335 -29.01 -2.96 40.31
CA ALA A 335 -29.48 -4.09 41.12
C ALA A 335 -29.07 -5.48 40.56
N PRO A 336 -28.92 -6.49 41.44
CA PRO A 336 -28.47 -7.83 41.06
C PRO A 336 -29.60 -8.66 40.41
N PRO A 337 -29.35 -9.42 39.32
CA PRO A 337 -30.28 -10.42 38.84
C PRO A 337 -30.11 -11.78 39.54
N ALA A 338 -31.28 -12.40 39.67
CA ALA A 338 -31.66 -13.75 40.06
C ALA A 338 -30.59 -14.87 40.19
N THR A 339 -30.74 -15.58 41.30
CA THR A 339 -30.15 -16.84 41.76
C THR A 339 -30.03 -17.94 40.70
N GLU A 340 -28.78 -18.33 40.40
CA GLU A 340 -28.40 -19.58 39.72
C GLU A 340 -28.21 -20.74 40.72
N PRO A 341 -28.39 -22.01 40.28
CA PRO A 341 -28.43 -23.20 41.13
C PRO A 341 -27.07 -23.58 41.73
N ALA A 342 -27.13 -24.16 42.93
CA ALA A 342 -26.01 -24.49 43.81
C ALA A 342 -24.84 -25.24 43.12
N ALA A 343 -23.70 -24.55 43.02
CA ALA A 343 -22.43 -25.09 42.56
C ALA A 343 -21.81 -26.02 43.61
N THR A 344 -21.22 -27.12 43.12
CA THR A 344 -20.24 -27.94 43.84
C THR A 344 -19.13 -27.06 44.43
N PRO A 345 -18.55 -27.41 45.60
CA PRO A 345 -17.51 -26.60 46.23
C PRO A 345 -16.25 -26.55 45.35
N SER A 346 -16.09 -25.47 44.59
CA SER A 346 -14.86 -25.18 43.85
C SER A 346 -13.73 -24.93 44.84
N THR A 347 -12.68 -25.75 44.76
CA THR A 347 -11.43 -25.54 45.50
C THR A 347 -10.81 -24.22 45.04
N LEU A 348 -10.83 -23.19 45.89
CA LEU A 348 -10.19 -21.90 45.62
C LEU A 348 -8.68 -22.07 45.70
N ILE A 349 -8.00 -21.97 44.56
CA ILE A 349 -6.54 -21.96 44.48
C ILE A 349 -6.09 -20.50 44.49
N ASP A 350 -5.12 -20.17 45.36
CA ASP A 350 -4.53 -18.84 45.41
C ASP A 350 -3.59 -18.62 44.21
N LEU A 351 -4.15 -18.06 43.13
CA LEU A 351 -3.41 -17.76 41.91
C LEU A 351 -2.28 -16.74 42.14
N VAL A 352 -2.40 -15.84 43.11
CA VAL A 352 -1.38 -14.83 43.42
C VAL A 352 -0.16 -15.49 44.05
N ALA A 353 -0.37 -16.34 45.05
CA ALA A 353 0.71 -17.12 45.65
C ALA A 353 1.41 -18.02 44.61
N LEU A 354 0.62 -18.64 43.71
CA LEU A 354 1.17 -19.47 42.65
C LEU A 354 2.03 -18.67 41.65
N MET A 355 1.60 -17.47 41.28
CA MET A 355 2.38 -16.58 40.41
C MET A 355 3.74 -16.23 41.04
N LYS A 356 3.76 -15.91 42.34
CA LYS A 356 5.01 -15.62 43.08
C LYS A 356 5.94 -16.83 43.15
N GLN A 357 5.37 -18.04 43.25
CA GLN A 357 6.14 -19.28 43.25
C GLN A 357 6.76 -19.59 41.87
N MET A 358 6.03 -19.28 40.78
CA MET A 358 6.50 -19.54 39.42
C MET A 358 7.65 -18.60 39.01
N ASP A 359 7.53 -17.32 39.33
CA ASP A 359 8.54 -16.32 39.02
C ASP A 359 8.61 -15.29 40.17
N PRO A 360 9.73 -15.19 40.91
CA PRO A 360 9.91 -14.16 41.94
C PRO A 360 9.75 -12.73 41.40
N GLY A 361 10.00 -12.51 40.10
CA GLY A 361 9.76 -11.25 39.41
C GLY A 361 8.28 -10.88 39.24
N ALA A 362 7.34 -11.80 39.51
CA ALA A 362 5.90 -11.52 39.43
C ALA A 362 5.49 -10.35 40.34
N GLU A 363 6.13 -10.20 41.51
CA GLU A 363 5.90 -9.07 42.43
C GLU A 363 6.33 -7.73 41.82
N LEU A 364 7.28 -7.78 40.89
CA LEU A 364 7.73 -6.61 40.14
C LEU A 364 6.86 -6.32 38.92
N GLY A 365 5.79 -7.09 38.70
CA GLY A 365 4.89 -6.94 37.55
C GLY A 365 5.36 -7.72 36.31
N THR A 366 6.24 -8.73 36.47
CA THR A 366 6.60 -9.62 35.36
C THR A 366 5.35 -10.34 34.84
N LEU A 367 5.23 -10.39 33.50
CA LEU A 367 4.13 -11.04 32.82
C LEU A 367 4.29 -12.57 32.87
N ILE A 368 3.28 -13.26 33.41
CA ILE A 368 3.20 -14.73 33.39
C ILE A 368 2.18 -15.15 32.32
N GLY A 369 2.55 -16.11 31.47
CA GLY A 369 1.67 -16.65 30.43
C GLY A 369 0.48 -17.40 31.01
N ALA A 370 -0.73 -17.09 30.51
CA ALA A 370 -1.97 -17.66 31.02
C ALA A 370 -2.04 -19.19 30.92
N ALA A 371 -1.52 -19.76 29.82
CA ALA A 371 -1.52 -21.21 29.59
C ALA A 371 -0.68 -21.98 30.62
N ASP A 372 0.48 -21.45 31.00
CA ASP A 372 1.40 -22.08 31.96
C ASP A 372 0.86 -21.98 33.38
N LEU A 373 0.34 -20.80 33.76
CA LEU A 373 -0.28 -20.60 35.07
C LEU A 373 -1.49 -21.53 35.26
N ARG A 374 -2.37 -21.67 34.25
CA ARG A 374 -3.51 -22.58 34.29
C ARG A 374 -3.09 -24.04 34.47
N ARG A 375 -2.10 -24.50 33.69
CA ARG A 375 -1.60 -25.88 33.77
C ARG A 375 -1.07 -26.20 35.16
N ARG A 376 -0.41 -25.24 35.80
CA ARG A 376 0.17 -25.40 37.14
C ARG A 376 -0.85 -25.27 38.26
N ALA A 377 -1.89 -24.46 38.05
CA ALA A 377 -3.03 -24.39 38.96
C ALA A 377 -3.88 -25.67 38.91
N GLY A 378 -3.84 -26.44 37.82
CA GLY A 378 -4.66 -27.65 37.69
C GLY A 378 -6.16 -27.36 37.60
N LEU A 379 -6.53 -26.13 37.25
CA LEU A 379 -7.92 -25.70 37.09
C LEU A 379 -8.45 -26.00 35.69
N SER A 380 -9.77 -26.23 35.57
CA SER A 380 -10.43 -26.23 34.26
C SER A 380 -10.32 -24.85 33.61
N LYS A 381 -10.58 -24.77 32.30
CA LYS A 381 -10.46 -23.52 31.56
C LYS A 381 -11.43 -22.46 32.08
N GLU A 382 -12.66 -22.88 32.32
CA GLU A 382 -13.78 -22.03 32.74
C GLU A 382 -13.54 -21.51 34.16
N GLU A 383 -13.07 -22.37 35.06
CA GLU A 383 -12.72 -22.00 36.44
C GLU A 383 -11.55 -21.02 36.48
N PHE A 384 -10.50 -21.31 35.71
CA PHE A 384 -9.31 -20.46 35.63
C PHE A 384 -9.63 -19.05 35.10
N ASP A 385 -10.43 -18.96 34.03
CA ASP A 385 -10.86 -17.68 33.46
C ASP A 385 -11.69 -16.89 34.46
N ARG A 386 -12.67 -17.54 35.11
CA ARG A 386 -13.53 -16.92 36.10
C ARG A 386 -12.74 -16.34 37.27
N GLN A 387 -11.78 -17.10 37.82
CA GLN A 387 -10.93 -16.65 38.92
C GLN A 387 -9.98 -15.52 38.49
N SER A 388 -9.36 -15.65 37.32
CA SER A 388 -8.46 -14.62 36.77
C SER A 388 -9.17 -13.30 36.55
N LEU A 389 -10.38 -13.34 35.97
CA LEU A 389 -11.21 -12.15 35.75
C LEU A 389 -11.71 -11.55 37.07
N ALA A 390 -12.05 -12.38 38.06
CA ALA A 390 -12.44 -11.92 39.39
C ALA A 390 -11.29 -11.16 40.08
N LEU A 391 -10.07 -11.71 40.07
CA LEU A 391 -8.89 -11.06 40.62
C LEU A 391 -8.51 -9.78 39.87
N ALA A 392 -8.68 -9.76 38.55
CA ALA A 392 -8.46 -8.55 37.75
C ALA A 392 -9.48 -7.44 38.09
N ARG A 393 -10.76 -7.79 38.27
CA ARG A 393 -11.80 -6.85 38.73
C ARG A 393 -11.55 -6.35 40.15
N ALA A 394 -11.03 -7.20 41.02
CA ALA A 394 -10.63 -6.83 42.38
C ALA A 394 -9.36 -5.95 42.43
N GLY A 395 -8.67 -5.76 41.30
CA GLY A 395 -7.49 -4.92 41.22
C GLY A 395 -6.17 -5.63 41.53
N HIS A 396 -6.19 -6.93 41.84
CA HIS A 396 -4.98 -7.69 42.16
C HIS A 396 -4.15 -8.08 40.91
N LEU A 397 -4.81 -8.25 39.76
CA LEU A 397 -4.16 -8.64 38.50
C LEU A 397 -4.37 -7.59 37.40
N SER A 398 -3.36 -7.47 36.55
CA SER A 398 -3.44 -6.82 35.24
C SER A 398 -3.42 -7.88 34.15
N LEU A 399 -4.49 -7.92 33.34
CA LEU A 399 -4.59 -8.83 32.20
C LEU A 399 -4.03 -8.15 30.95
N HIS A 400 -3.13 -8.82 30.24
CA HIS A 400 -2.55 -8.30 29.00
C HIS A 400 -3.32 -8.85 27.79
N GLN A 401 -3.98 -7.96 27.07
CA GLN A 401 -4.78 -8.30 25.90
C GLN A 401 -3.88 -8.73 24.73
N HIS A 402 -4.35 -9.69 23.93
CA HIS A 402 -3.71 -10.08 22.69
C HIS A 402 -4.15 -9.13 21.56
N ASP A 403 -3.19 -8.56 20.82
CA ASP A 403 -3.48 -7.53 19.80
C ASP A 403 -4.22 -8.07 18.57
N PHE A 404 -4.00 -9.35 18.22
CA PHE A 404 -4.55 -9.97 17.01
C PHE A 404 -5.09 -11.40 17.25
N PRO A 405 -6.17 -11.57 18.03
CA PRO A 405 -6.70 -12.92 18.32
C PRO A 405 -7.16 -13.65 17.06
N GLY A 406 -7.62 -12.93 16.04
CA GLY A 406 -8.10 -13.51 14.78
C GLY A 406 -7.03 -14.22 13.93
N SER A 407 -5.73 -14.02 14.20
CA SER A 407 -4.65 -14.74 13.51
C SER A 407 -4.27 -16.06 14.17
N LEU A 408 -4.84 -16.38 15.34
CA LEU A 408 -4.54 -17.61 16.07
C LEU A 408 -5.46 -18.76 15.62
N SER A 409 -4.94 -19.98 15.68
CA SER A 409 -5.78 -21.17 15.49
C SER A 409 -6.77 -21.33 16.65
N ARG A 410 -7.84 -22.11 16.45
CA ARG A 410 -8.86 -22.33 17.49
C ARG A 410 -8.27 -22.97 18.74
N GLU A 411 -7.30 -23.85 18.58
CA GLU A 411 -6.60 -24.52 19.68
C GLU A 411 -5.81 -23.51 20.52
N ARG A 412 -5.12 -22.56 19.87
CA ARG A 412 -4.39 -21.49 20.55
C ARG A 412 -5.32 -20.47 21.22
N LEU A 413 -6.44 -20.13 20.58
CA LEU A 413 -7.46 -19.29 21.20
C LEU A 413 -8.06 -19.93 22.46
N ALA A 414 -8.24 -21.26 22.46
CA ALA A 414 -8.72 -22.00 23.62
C ALA A 414 -7.72 -22.03 24.79
N GLU A 415 -6.45 -21.65 24.58
CA GLU A 415 -5.45 -21.51 25.65
C GLU A 415 -5.49 -20.13 26.34
N LEU A 416 -6.09 -19.10 25.71
CA LEU A 416 -6.14 -17.73 26.21
C LEU A 416 -7.33 -17.50 27.15
N ILE A 417 -7.19 -16.59 28.13
CA ILE A 417 -8.32 -16.17 28.97
C ILE A 417 -9.30 -15.39 28.11
N THR A 418 -10.61 -15.68 28.22
CA THR A 418 -11.66 -14.95 27.50
C THR A 418 -12.67 -14.37 28.48
N ASP A 419 -13.15 -13.15 28.20
CA ASP A 419 -14.25 -12.53 28.94
C ASP A 419 -15.63 -12.84 28.34
N GLY A 420 -15.69 -13.64 27.28
CA GLY A 420 -16.92 -13.96 26.55
C GLY A 420 -17.41 -12.83 25.63
N ALA A 421 -16.84 -11.63 25.72
CA ALA A 421 -17.15 -10.48 24.87
C ALA A 421 -16.21 -10.36 23.66
N GLY A 422 -15.46 -11.42 23.35
CA GLY A 422 -14.51 -11.47 22.25
C GLY A 422 -13.14 -10.87 22.56
N ARG A 423 -12.84 -10.54 23.82
CA ARG A 423 -11.48 -10.16 24.22
C ARG A 423 -10.72 -11.38 24.75
N TYR A 424 -9.46 -11.47 24.33
CA TYR A 424 -8.57 -12.56 24.72
C TYR A 424 -7.33 -11.99 25.39
N TYR A 425 -6.91 -12.61 26.49
CA TYR A 425 -5.75 -12.18 27.27
C TYR A 425 -4.68 -13.27 27.26
N VAL A 426 -3.44 -12.87 26.98
CA VAL A 426 -2.29 -13.77 26.79
C VAL A 426 -1.51 -14.02 28.08
N GLY A 427 -1.56 -13.09 29.02
CA GLY A 427 -0.85 -13.21 30.29
C GLY A 427 -1.42 -12.32 31.38
N LEU A 428 -0.92 -12.55 32.59
CA LEU A 428 -1.31 -11.87 33.81
C LEU A 428 -0.06 -11.30 34.49
N ALA A 429 -0.16 -10.12 35.07
CA ALA A 429 0.87 -9.52 35.92
C ALA A 429 0.24 -9.06 37.24
N LEU A 430 0.97 -9.18 38.35
CA LEU A 430 0.49 -8.65 39.64
C LEU A 430 0.47 -7.11 39.59
N ARG A 431 -0.61 -6.49 40.07
CA ARG A 431 -0.64 -5.04 40.28
C ARG A 431 0.10 -4.71 41.58
N ARG A 432 1.02 -3.74 41.52
CA ARG A 432 1.70 -3.21 42.71
C ARG A 432 0.72 -2.37 43.51
N GLY A 433 0.27 -2.84 44.67
CA GLY A 433 -0.59 -2.04 45.54
C GLY A 433 -1.28 -2.76 46.71
N ASP A 434 -1.52 -4.08 46.63
CA ASP A 434 -2.51 -4.74 47.51
C ASP A 434 -1.93 -5.83 48.45
N THR A 435 -0.71 -5.69 48.97
CA THR A 435 -0.24 -6.53 50.10
C THR A 435 -0.46 -5.83 51.42
#